data_AF-A0A9E6EII8-F1
#
_entry.id   AF-A0A9E6EII8-F1
#
_cell.length_a   1.000
_cell.length_b   1.000
_cell.length_c   1.000
_cell.angle_alpha   90.00
_cell.angle_beta   90.00
_cell.angle_gamma   90.00
#
_symmetry.space_group_name_H-M   'P 1'
#
loop_
_entity.id
_entity.type
_entity.pdbx_description
1 polymer ?
#
loop_
_entity_poly.entity_id
_entity_poly.type
_entity_poly.pdbx_seq_one_letter_code
_entity_poly.pdbx_strand_id
1 'polypeptide(L)'
;MLKDRQAYEARLDEQFAKWDADIEALKARARDASVDGMMKYDETVETLKRKKAEAGVHLARLKVSGDDTWEQVKAGLDTAWDEVKALFGNTSGTPRP
;
A
#
# COMPACT_ATOMS: atom_id res chain seq x y z
N MET A 1 -0.13 24.08 -6.67
CA MET A 1 0.74 23.49 -5.64
C MET A 1 -0.06 22.95 -4.46
N LEU A 2 -0.65 23.76 -3.57
CA LEU A 2 -1.35 23.20 -2.39
C LEU A 2 -2.56 22.29 -2.73
N LYS A 3 -3.36 22.67 -3.74
CA LYS A 3 -4.49 21.83 -4.20
C LYS A 3 -4.02 20.51 -4.81
N ASP A 4 -2.92 20.53 -5.56
CA ASP A 4 -2.33 19.34 -6.17
C ASP A 4 -1.80 18.37 -5.11
N ARG A 5 -1.20 18.92 -4.04
CA ARG A 5 -0.78 18.14 -2.86
C ARG A 5 -1.96 17.48 -2.18
N GLN A 6 -2.98 18.26 -1.81
CA GLN A 6 -4.16 17.73 -1.14
C GLN A 6 -4.87 16.66 -1.98
N ALA A 7 -4.99 16.89 -3.29
CA ALA A 7 -5.58 15.89 -4.19
C ALA A 7 -4.75 14.60 -4.27
N TYR A 8 -3.42 14.73 -4.26
CA TYR A 8 -2.52 13.58 -4.23
C TYR A 8 -2.63 12.83 -2.90
N GLU A 9 -2.53 13.53 -1.77
CA GLU A 9 -2.70 12.96 -0.42
C GLU A 9 -4.04 12.25 -0.27
N ALA A 10 -5.15 12.84 -0.73
CA ALA A 10 -6.48 12.24 -0.65
C ALA A 10 -6.57 10.95 -1.48
N ARG A 11 -6.00 10.92 -2.69
CA ARG A 11 -5.94 9.71 -3.52
C ARG A 11 -5.16 8.58 -2.86
N LEU A 12 -4.09 8.92 -2.16
CA LEU A 12 -3.27 7.96 -1.43
C LEU A 12 -4.02 7.44 -0.18
N ASP A 13 -4.68 8.32 0.56
CA ASP A 13 -5.50 7.95 1.72
C ASP A 13 -6.61 6.96 1.31
N GLU A 14 -7.29 7.23 0.19
CA GLU A 14 -8.34 6.37 -0.37
C GLU A 14 -7.79 4.98 -0.78
N GLN A 15 -6.59 4.95 -1.37
CA GLN A 15 -5.91 3.69 -1.67
C GLN A 15 -5.50 2.92 -0.42
N PHE A 16 -5.06 3.62 0.62
CA PHE A 16 -4.75 3.03 1.92
C PHE A 16 -5.96 2.35 2.55
N ALA A 17 -7.11 3.02 2.52
CA ALA A 17 -8.36 2.47 3.01
C ALA A 17 -8.75 1.21 2.21
N LYS A 18 -8.53 1.22 0.88
CA LYS A 18 -8.74 0.03 0.04
C LYS A 18 -7.82 -1.12 0.44
N TRP A 19 -6.53 -0.85 0.67
CA TRP A 19 -5.58 -1.88 1.11
C TRP A 19 -5.88 -2.43 2.50
N ASP A 20 -6.37 -1.61 3.44
CA ASP A 20 -6.87 -2.12 4.73
C ASP A 20 -8.02 -3.10 4.54
N ALA A 21 -8.98 -2.76 3.68
CA ALA A 21 -10.10 -3.63 3.39
C ALA A 21 -9.66 -4.96 2.73
N ASP A 22 -8.74 -4.91 1.77
CA ASP A 22 -8.15 -6.09 1.13
C ASP A 22 -7.36 -6.95 2.14
N ILE A 23 -6.55 -6.34 3.02
CA ILE A 23 -5.82 -7.05 4.07
C ILE A 23 -6.78 -7.77 5.02
N GLU A 24 -7.83 -7.08 5.48
CA GLU A 24 -8.81 -7.68 6.40
C GLU A 24 -9.60 -8.80 5.71
N ALA A 25 -9.94 -8.65 4.41
CA ALA A 25 -10.56 -9.71 3.62
C ALA A 25 -9.64 -10.93 3.46
N LEU A 26 -8.36 -10.72 3.16
CA LEU A 26 -7.35 -11.77 3.09
C LEU A 26 -7.18 -12.48 4.42
N LYS A 27 -7.13 -11.73 5.53
CA LYS A 27 -7.01 -12.27 6.88
C LYS A 27 -8.24 -13.05 7.31
N ALA A 28 -9.44 -12.62 6.91
CA ALA A 28 -10.67 -13.37 7.12
C ALA A 28 -10.66 -14.70 6.35
N ARG A 29 -10.23 -14.67 5.07
CA ARG A 29 -10.04 -15.90 4.26
C ARG A 29 -8.95 -16.81 4.83
N ALA A 30 -7.88 -16.25 5.38
CA ALA A 30 -6.81 -17.00 6.03
C ALA A 30 -7.31 -17.81 7.23
N ARG A 31 -8.21 -17.21 8.02
CA ARG A 31 -8.84 -17.88 9.19
C ARG A 31 -9.75 -19.02 8.80
N ASP A 32 -10.37 -18.95 7.62
CA ASP A 32 -11.23 -20.01 7.08
C ASP A 32 -10.43 -21.10 6.36
N ALA A 33 -9.20 -20.79 5.93
CA ALA A 33 -8.31 -21.73 5.25
C ALA A 33 -7.67 -22.74 6.22
N SER A 34 -7.29 -23.91 5.70
CA SER A 34 -6.47 -24.91 6.41
C SER A 34 -5.16 -24.31 6.94
N VAL A 35 -4.57 -24.92 7.97
CA VAL A 35 -3.33 -24.46 8.66
C VAL A 35 -2.20 -24.06 7.69
N ASP A 36 -1.99 -24.83 6.62
CA ASP A 36 -0.96 -24.55 5.59
C ASP A 36 -1.29 -23.30 4.74
N GLY A 37 -2.57 -23.11 4.40
CA GLY A 37 -3.06 -21.91 3.74
C GLY A 37 -2.98 -20.70 4.65
N MET A 38 -3.32 -20.86 5.93
CA MET A 38 -3.25 -19.80 6.94
C MET A 38 -1.83 -19.23 7.05
N MET A 39 -0.78 -20.07 7.06
CA MET A 39 0.62 -19.61 7.10
C MET A 39 0.98 -18.75 5.88
N LYS A 40 0.68 -19.21 4.65
CA LYS A 40 0.94 -18.43 3.43
C LYS A 40 0.20 -17.10 3.41
N TYR A 41 -1.05 -17.10 3.85
CA TYR A 41 -1.83 -15.87 3.94
C TYR A 41 -1.28 -14.92 5.01
N ASP A 42 -0.85 -15.44 6.17
CA ASP A 42 -0.29 -14.64 7.24
C ASP A 42 1.02 -13.96 6.80
N GLU A 43 1.93 -14.70 6.13
CA GLU A 43 3.14 -14.13 5.52
C GLU A 43 2.83 -13.04 4.47
N THR A 44 1.81 -13.29 3.64
CA THR A 44 1.34 -12.32 2.64
C THR A 44 0.80 -11.07 3.31
N VAL A 45 -0.08 -11.23 4.30
CA VAL A 45 -0.69 -10.13 5.07
C VAL A 45 0.37 -9.32 5.81
N GLU A 46 1.34 -9.99 6.45
CA GLU A 46 2.51 -9.36 7.09
C GLU A 46 3.29 -8.50 6.10
N THR A 47 3.58 -9.05 4.91
CA THR A 47 4.32 -8.35 3.85
C THR A 47 3.55 -7.11 3.37
N LEU A 48 2.25 -7.27 3.11
CA LEU A 48 1.38 -6.17 2.69
C LEU A 48 1.29 -5.09 3.78
N LYS A 49 1.19 -5.47 5.06
CA LYS A 49 1.19 -4.53 6.18
C LYS A 49 2.49 -3.76 6.31
N ARG A 50 3.65 -4.42 6.15
CA ARG A 50 4.95 -3.74 6.21
C ARG A 50 5.10 -2.74 5.07
N LYS A 51 4.78 -3.16 3.83
CA LYS A 51 4.81 -2.29 2.64
C LYS A 51 3.85 -1.11 2.78
N LYS A 52 2.64 -1.34 3.29
CA LYS A 52 1.70 -0.27 3.66
C LYS A 52 2.29 0.65 4.72
N ALA A 53 2.86 0.14 5.81
CA ALA A 53 3.46 0.99 6.83
C ALA A 53 4.58 1.89 6.27
N GLU A 54 5.45 1.33 5.42
CA GLU A 54 6.49 2.07 4.71
C GLU A 54 5.91 3.20 3.86
N ALA A 55 4.91 2.90 3.03
CA ALA A 55 4.18 3.86 2.23
C ALA A 55 3.56 4.99 3.09
N GLY A 56 3.08 4.66 4.29
CA GLY A 56 2.47 5.62 5.23
C GLY A 56 3.49 6.58 5.82
N VAL A 57 4.69 6.07 6.13
CA VAL A 57 5.82 6.90 6.56
C VAL A 57 6.23 7.85 5.43
N HIS A 58 6.29 7.37 4.18
CA HIS A 58 6.58 8.22 3.03
C HIS A 58 5.53 9.30 2.81
N LEU A 59 4.23 8.98 2.99
CA LEU A 59 3.14 9.96 2.91
C LEU A 59 3.22 11.00 4.03
N ALA A 60 3.53 10.60 5.27
CA ALA A 60 3.75 11.54 6.37
C ALA A 60 4.95 12.46 6.09
N ARG A 61 6.04 11.91 5.53
CA ARG A 61 7.21 12.68 5.11
C ARG A 61 6.84 13.67 4.00
N LEU A 62 6.03 13.24 3.02
CA LEU A 62 5.54 14.10 1.95
C LEU A 62 4.73 15.29 2.50
N LYS A 63 3.86 15.06 3.50
CA LYS A 63 3.06 16.10 4.18
C LYS A 63 3.91 17.14 4.90
N VAL A 64 5.02 16.71 5.49
CA VAL A 64 6.00 17.57 6.17
C VAL A 64 7.00 18.24 5.22
N SER A 65 7.11 17.75 3.97
CA SER A 65 8.09 18.25 3.00
C SER A 65 7.71 19.62 2.43
N GLY A 66 8.70 20.52 2.35
CA GLY A 66 8.57 21.82 1.68
C GLY A 66 8.47 21.68 0.16
N ASP A 67 7.94 22.71 -0.53
CA ASP A 67 7.75 22.74 -2.00
C ASP A 67 8.98 22.34 -2.80
N ASP A 68 10.17 22.79 -2.41
CA ASP A 68 11.41 22.44 -3.11
C ASP A 68 11.78 20.94 -3.06
N THR A 69 11.28 20.20 -2.06
CA THR A 69 11.61 18.76 -1.89
C THR A 69 10.42 17.84 -2.14
N TRP A 70 9.23 18.40 -2.31
CA TRP A 70 8.00 17.63 -2.41
C TRP A 70 7.99 16.74 -3.66
N GLU A 71 8.45 17.22 -4.81
CA GLU A 71 8.51 16.41 -6.03
C GLU A 71 9.47 15.22 -5.92
N GLN A 72 10.63 15.40 -5.26
CA GLN A 72 11.57 14.31 -5.03
C GLN A 72 11.01 13.26 -4.07
N VAL A 73 10.38 13.71 -2.97
CA VAL A 73 9.76 12.79 -2.01
C VAL A 73 8.56 12.07 -2.63
N LYS A 74 7.78 12.77 -3.45
CA LYS A 74 6.67 12.20 -4.22
C LYS A 74 7.16 11.10 -5.16
N ALA A 75 8.24 11.30 -5.92
CA ALA A 75 8.76 10.27 -6.82
C ALA A 75 9.19 8.99 -6.09
N GLY A 76 9.84 9.13 -4.93
CA GLY A 76 10.19 7.98 -4.08
C GLY A 76 8.95 7.29 -3.50
N LEU A 77 7.96 8.07 -3.08
CA LEU A 77 6.68 7.58 -2.58
C LEU A 77 5.89 6.84 -3.67
N ASP A 78 5.76 7.40 -4.88
CA ASP A 78 5.09 6.77 -6.03
C ASP A 78 5.72 5.41 -6.37
N THR A 79 7.05 5.30 -6.27
CA THR A 79 7.77 4.03 -6.52
C THR A 79 7.41 2.98 -5.47
N ALA A 80 7.51 3.33 -4.18
CA ALA A 80 7.10 2.42 -3.09
C ALA A 80 5.61 2.06 -3.20
N TRP A 81 4.77 3.01 -3.61
CA TRP A 81 3.34 2.80 -3.81
C TRP A 81 3.04 1.84 -4.95
N ASP A 82 3.79 1.92 -6.05
CA ASP A 82 3.64 1.02 -7.18
C ASP A 82 4.02 -0.41 -6.82
N GLU A 83 5.08 -0.59 -6.03
CA GLU A 83 5.42 -1.90 -5.46
C GLU A 83 4.30 -2.47 -4.59
N VAL A 84 3.70 -1.64 -3.71
CA VAL A 84 2.58 -2.09 -2.87
C VAL A 84 1.39 -2.47 -3.74
N LYS A 85 1.01 -1.63 -4.71
CA LYS A 85 -0.06 -1.95 -5.68
C LYS A 85 0.24 -3.23 -6.43
N ALA A 86 1.47 -3.46 -6.86
CA ALA A 86 1.86 -4.67 -7.57
C ALA A 86 1.69 -5.92 -6.70
N LEU A 87 2.02 -5.85 -5.40
CA LEU A 87 1.78 -6.95 -4.46
C LEU A 87 0.29 -7.23 -4.25
N PHE A 88 -0.55 -6.19 -4.12
CA PHE A 88 -2.01 -6.33 -4.04
C PHE A 88 -2.67 -6.76 -5.37
N GLY A 89 -2.10 -6.35 -6.51
CA GLY A 89 -2.55 -6.77 -7.84
C GLY A 89 -2.19 -8.23 -8.14
N ASN A 90 -0.99 -8.65 -7.76
CA ASN A 90 -0.53 -10.03 -7.95
C ASN A 90 -1.28 -11.03 -7.05
N THR A 91 -1.80 -10.58 -5.90
CA THR A 91 -2.67 -11.41 -5.05
C THR A 91 -4.08 -11.58 -5.62
N SER A 92 -4.50 -10.76 -6.59
CA SER A 92 -5.86 -10.79 -7.18
C SER A 92 -5.92 -11.33 -8.63
N GLY A 93 -4.80 -11.58 -9.30
CA GLY A 93 -4.79 -12.47 -10.46
C GLY A 93 -3.83 -12.13 -11.58
N THR A 94 -3.28 -13.21 -12.14
CA THR A 94 -2.53 -13.37 -13.39
C THR A 94 -1.09 -12.87 -13.43
N PRO A 95 -0.10 -13.77 -13.60
CA PRO A 95 1.23 -13.38 -14.06
C PRO A 95 1.06 -12.81 -15.48
N ARG A 96 1.50 -11.57 -15.72
CA ARG A 96 1.62 -11.07 -17.09
C ARG A 96 2.89 -11.66 -17.74
N PRO A 97 2.81 -12.00 -19.05
CA PRO A 97 3.88 -12.68 -19.79
C PRO A 97 5.15 -11.82 -19.94
#